data_AF-A0A953JRT6-F1
#
_entry.id   AF-A0A953JRT6-F1
#
_cell.length_a   1.000
_cell.length_b   1.000
_cell.length_c   1.000
_cell.angle_alpha   90.00
_cell.angle_beta   90.00
_cell.angle_gamma   90.00
#
_symmetry.space_group_name_H-M   'P 1'
#
loop_
_entity.id
_entity.type
_entity.pdbx_description
1 polymer ?
#
loop_
_entity_poly.entity_id
_entity_poly.type
_entity_poly.pdbx_seq_one_letter_code
_entity_poly.pdbx_strand_id
1 'polypeptide(L)' 'MAVSPLGPPRRTPEPTLFDAVGGERFFVELVDHFYDNVEADAVLLAHYPEPEDLGPARERFRLFLIQYWGGPT' A
#
# COMPACT_ATOMS: atom_id res chain seq x y z
N MET A 1 -25.88 23.85 -39.86
CA MET A 1 -25.71 23.09 -38.61
C MET A 1 -24.23 22.96 -38.33
N ALA A 2 -23.71 23.68 -37.33
CA ALA A 2 -22.30 23.63 -36.95
C ALA A 2 -22.08 22.47 -35.96
N VAL A 3 -21.12 21.60 -36.26
CA VAL A 3 -20.62 20.56 -35.36
C VAL A 3 -19.83 21.23 -34.23
N SER A 4 -20.28 21.08 -32.98
CA SER A 4 -19.57 21.56 -31.79
C SER A 4 -18.33 20.71 -31.52
N PRO A 5 -17.14 21.29 -31.26
CA PRO A 5 -15.88 20.53 -31.11
C PRO A 5 -15.53 20.11 -29.67
N LEU A 6 -16.44 20.25 -28.70
CA LEU A 6 -16.11 19.96 -27.30
C LEU A 6 -16.69 18.62 -26.88
N GLY A 7 -15.86 17.58 -26.99
CA GLY A 7 -16.06 16.34 -26.23
C GLY A 7 -16.08 16.64 -24.72
N PRO A 8 -16.64 15.74 -23.90
CA PRO A 8 -16.73 15.95 -22.46
C PRO A 8 -15.34 16.26 -21.87
N PRO A 9 -15.26 17.10 -20.82
CA PRO A 9 -13.98 17.40 -20.19
C PRO A 9 -13.29 16.08 -19.80
N ARG A 10 -12.04 15.90 -20.25
CA ARG A 10 -11.20 14.80 -19.77
C ARG A 10 -11.09 14.97 -18.26
N ARG A 11 -11.71 14.09 -17.47
CA ARG A 11 -11.39 14.01 -16.05
C ARG A 11 -9.92 13.63 -15.97
N THR A 12 -9.10 14.50 -15.37
CA THR A 12 -7.81 14.05 -14.86
C THR A 12 -8.12 12.96 -13.82
N PRO A 13 -7.51 11.78 -13.89
CA PRO A 13 -7.63 10.80 -12.82
C PRO A 13 -7.28 11.49 -11.51
N GLU A 14 -8.11 11.34 -10.49
CA GLU A 14 -7.74 11.77 -9.15
C GLU A 14 -6.49 10.97 -8.73
N PRO A 15 -5.51 11.61 -8.06
CA PRO A 15 -4.33 10.90 -7.59
C PRO A 15 -4.76 9.75 -6.67
N THR A 16 -4.10 8.60 -6.79
CA THR A 16 -4.35 7.48 -5.89
C THR A 16 -3.84 7.82 -4.49
N LEU A 17 -4.28 7.09 -3.46
CA LEU A 17 -3.68 7.25 -2.14
C LEU A 17 -2.18 6.95 -2.19
N PHE A 18 -1.77 5.94 -2.95
CA PHE A 18 -0.37 5.63 -3.20
C PHE A 18 0.42 6.86 -3.69
N ASP A 19 -0.12 7.60 -4.67
CA ASP A 19 0.51 8.83 -5.16
C ASP A 19 0.54 9.92 -4.08
N ALA A 20 -0.57 10.08 -3.35
CA ALA A 20 -0.73 11.12 -2.34
C ALA A 20 0.23 10.96 -1.14
N VAL A 21 0.62 9.73 -0.80
CA VAL A 21 1.54 9.44 0.31
C VAL A 21 3.01 9.35 -0.11
N GLY A 22 3.33 9.59 -1.40
CA GLY A 22 4.70 9.56 -1.90
C GLY A 22 5.19 8.17 -2.34
N GLY A 23 4.27 7.25 -2.62
CA GLY A 23 4.54 5.95 -3.22
C GLY A 23 5.05 4.89 -2.26
N GLU A 24 5.83 3.94 -2.80
CA GLU A 24 6.25 2.71 -2.12
C GLU A 24 6.97 2.96 -0.79
N ARG A 25 7.80 4.00 -0.71
CA ARG A 25 8.59 4.31 0.49
C ARG A 25 7.72 4.45 1.75
N PHE A 26 6.56 5.08 1.62
CA PHE A 26 5.63 5.22 2.74
C PHE A 26 5.18 3.85 3.26
N PHE A 27 4.87 2.91 2.38
CA PHE A 27 4.41 1.57 2.76
C PHE A 27 5.53 0.70 3.31
N VAL A 28 6.77 0.87 2.83
CA VAL A 28 7.96 0.26 3.44
C VAL A 28 8.05 0.70 4.91
N GLU A 29 8.13 2.00 5.16
CA GLU A 29 8.26 2.54 6.52
C GLU A 29 7.08 2.16 7.42
N LEU A 30 5.85 2.22 6.91
CA LEU A 30 4.64 1.84 7.64
C LEU A 30 4.65 0.36 8.06
N VAL A 31 4.91 -0.54 7.12
CA VAL A 31 4.89 -1.98 7.37
C VAL A 31 6.09 -2.38 8.22
N ASP A 32 7.22 -1.69 8.06
CA ASP A 32 8.38 -1.94 8.88
C ASP A 32 8.09 -1.63 10.35
N HIS A 33 7.61 -0.42 10.62
CA HIS A 33 7.20 -0.06 11.97
C HIS A 33 6.13 -0.99 12.54
N PHE A 34 5.17 -1.45 11.72
CA PHE A 34 4.16 -2.41 12.18
C PHE A 34 4.80 -3.71 12.66
N TYR A 35 5.65 -4.34 11.84
CA TYR A 35 6.24 -5.63 12.20
C TYR A 35 7.31 -5.51 13.29
N ASP A 36 8.04 -4.39 13.38
CA ASP A 36 8.96 -4.14 14.50
C ASP A 36 8.22 -4.13 15.85
N ASN A 37 6.99 -3.60 15.88
CA ASN A 37 6.14 -3.64 17.07
C ASN A 37 5.53 -5.02 17.32
N VAL A 38 5.22 -5.78 16.27
CA VAL A 38 4.75 -7.17 16.41
C VAL A 38 5.86 -8.06 16.99
N GLU A 39 7.09 -7.93 16.50
CA GLU A 39 8.25 -8.69 16.99
C GLU A 39 8.58 -8.37 18.45
N ALA A 40 8.32 -7.14 18.89
CA ALA A 40 8.54 -6.70 20.26
C ALA A 40 7.44 -7.13 21.25
N ASP A 41 6.27 -7.57 20.77
CA ASP A 41 5.13 -7.96 21.60
C ASP A 41 4.89 -9.49 21.54
N ALA A 42 5.22 -10.18 22.62
CA ALA A 42 5.08 -11.64 22.72
C ALA A 42 3.63 -12.14 22.54
N VAL A 43 2.61 -11.32 22.87
CA VAL A 43 1.21 -11.69 22.67
C VAL A 43 0.85 -11.64 21.19
N LEU A 44 1.30 -10.60 20.48
CA LEU A 44 1.09 -10.48 19.03
C LEU A 44 1.88 -11.54 18.27
N LEU A 45 3.14 -11.73 18.63
CA LEU A 45 4.03 -12.69 17.99
C LEU A 45 3.51 -14.14 18.08
N ALA A 46 2.88 -14.51 19.20
CA ALA A 46 2.31 -15.84 19.40
C ALA A 46 1.17 -16.19 18.42
N HIS A 47 0.59 -15.20 17.72
CA HIS A 47 -0.41 -15.44 16.68
C HIS A 47 0.19 -15.87 15.33
N TYR A 48 1.51 -15.69 15.14
CA TYR A 48 2.17 -16.05 13.90
C TYR A 48 2.60 -17.52 13.92
N PRO A 49 2.34 -18.30 12.84
CA PRO A 49 2.76 -19.70 12.76
C PRO A 49 4.28 -19.88 12.77
N GLU A 50 5.01 -18.91 12.21
CA GLU A 50 6.47 -18.89 12.06
C GLU A 50 7.02 -17.61 12.72
N PRO A 51 7.01 -17.51 14.06
CA PRO A 51 7.39 -16.28 14.77
C PRO A 51 8.88 -15.92 14.60
N GLU A 52 9.74 -16.87 14.22
CA GLU A 52 11.15 -16.65 13.94
C GLU A 52 11.44 -16.01 12.56
N ASP A 53 10.48 -16.00 11.63
CA ASP A 53 10.65 -15.39 10.30
C ASP A 53 9.38 -14.68 9.83
N LEU A 54 9.25 -13.42 10.23
CA LEU A 54 8.17 -12.54 9.76
C LEU A 54 8.49 -11.87 8.41
N GLY A 55 9.69 -12.04 7.85
CA GLY A 55 10.12 -11.38 6.61
C GLY A 55 9.17 -11.60 5.44
N PRO A 56 8.77 -12.85 5.14
CA PRO A 56 7.80 -13.14 4.08
C PRO A 56 6.40 -12.58 4.36
N ALA A 57 5.98 -12.46 5.62
CA ALA A 57 4.69 -11.86 5.98
C ALA A 57 4.72 -10.34 5.82
N ARG A 58 5.84 -9.71 6.20
CA ARG A 58 6.17 -8.29 6.03
C ARG A 58 6.11 -7.89 4.55
N GLU A 59 6.80 -8.64 3.69
CA GLU A 59 6.80 -8.40 2.24
C GLU A 59 5.39 -8.48 1.65
N ARG A 60 4.67 -9.57 1.92
CA ARG A 60 3.32 -9.77 1.35
C ARG A 60 2.34 -8.71 1.84
N PHE A 61 2.42 -8.30 3.10
CA PHE A 61 1.55 -7.25 3.62
C PHE A 61 1.84 -5.90 2.98
N ARG A 62 3.11 -5.55 2.80
CA ARG A 62 3.51 -4.35 2.05
C ARG A 62 2.98 -4.36 0.62
N LEU A 63 3.23 -5.43 -0.13
CA LEU A 63 2.77 -5.55 -1.52
C LEU A 63 1.25 -5.51 -1.62
N PHE A 64 0.54 -6.10 -0.65
CA PHE A 64 -0.91 -6.00 -0.57
C PHE A 64 -1.38 -4.55 -0.39
N LEU A 65 -0.80 -3.80 0.56
CA LEU A 65 -1.19 -2.41 0.81
C LEU A 65 -0.89 -1.49 -0.37
N ILE A 66 0.26 -1.68 -1.02
CA ILE A 66 0.64 -0.93 -2.23
C ILE A 66 -0.43 -1.13 -3.31
N GLN A 67 -0.77 -2.39 -3.63
CA GLN A 67 -1.78 -2.70 -4.64
C GLN A 67 -3.17 -2.20 -4.24
N TYR A 68 -3.57 -2.39 -2.98
CA TYR A 68 -4.86 -1.95 -2.46
C TYR A 68 -5.06 -0.44 -2.62
N TRP A 69 -3.98 0.34 -2.49
CA TRP A 69 -4.01 1.80 -2.59
C TRP A 69 -3.64 2.37 -3.95
N GLY A 70 -3.60 1.54 -5.00
CA GLY A 70 -3.44 1.97 -6.39
C GLY A 70 -2.00 2.00 -6.89
N GLY A 71 -1.06 1.41 -6.16
CA GLY A 71 0.29 1.14 -6.63
C GLY A 71 0.36 -0.02 -7.64
N PRO A 72 1.56 -0.29 -8.19
CA PRO A 72 1.75 -1.29 -9.24
C PRO A 72 1.55 -2.74 -8.78
N THR A 73 1.26 -3.63 -9.75
CA THR A 73 1.24 -5.10 -9.63
C THR A 73 2.53 -5.69 -10.18
#